data_AF-E6M140-F1
#
_entry.id   AF-E6M140-F1
#
_cell.length_a   1.000
_cell.length_b   1.000
_cell.length_c   1.000
_cell.angle_alpha   90.00
_cell.angle_beta   90.00
_cell.angle_gamma   90.00
#
_symmetry.space_group_name_H-M   'P 1'
#
loop_
_entity.id
_entity.type
_entity.pdbx_description
1 polymer ?
#
loop_
_entity_poly.entity_id
_entity_poly.type
_entity_poly.pdbx_seq_one_letter_code
_entity_poly.pdbx_strand_id
1 'polypeptide(L)'
;MITQDITRFVFDGQELRTLTVDGDTLFCGKDVATILGYENPTKAVRDHCKKDGGLKRYPIQDSLGRTQEAAFITEPDLYRLITHSKLPTAEKFDRWVFEDVLPTIRKTGMYATPEAARRFLQDPQALMYTLQALQEEKNKTKALEQKVEQDAPKVLFADAVATSKNSILIGDLAKILRSNGIQIGQNRLFEWLRDENYLCKTRGDRWNMPRQSAMEQGLFEVKQTVINNPDGTVRVTKTTKVTGKGQQYFVNKFCQMAEVRTHDCE
;
A
#
# COMPACT_ATOMS: atom_id res chain seq x y z
N MET A 1 -10.84 7.05 -14.00
CA MET A 1 -10.22 6.13 -14.96
C MET A 1 -8.86 6.71 -15.28
N ILE A 2 -7.79 6.09 -14.78
CA ILE A 2 -6.42 6.49 -15.17
C ILE A 2 -6.24 5.95 -16.59
N THR A 3 -6.15 6.85 -17.57
CA THR A 3 -5.82 6.48 -18.95
C THR A 3 -4.39 5.94 -18.91
N GLN A 4 -4.23 4.64 -19.12
CA GLN A 4 -2.92 4.01 -19.18
C GLN A 4 -2.38 4.26 -20.60
N ASP A 5 -1.47 5.23 -20.73
CA ASP A 5 -0.96 5.62 -22.05
C ASP A 5 0.03 4.58 -22.58
N ILE A 6 -0.31 3.99 -23.72
CA ILE A 6 0.57 3.07 -24.45
C ILE A 6 1.63 3.88 -25.20
N THR A 7 2.90 3.66 -24.86
CA THR A 7 4.03 4.23 -25.59
C THR A 7 4.56 3.23 -26.60
N ARG A 8 4.86 3.69 -27.82
CA ARG A 8 5.31 2.87 -28.94
C ARG A 8 6.75 3.21 -29.29
N PHE A 9 7.60 2.20 -29.31
CA PHE A 9 8.99 2.29 -29.75
C PHE A 9 9.18 1.49 -31.04
N VAL A 10 10.09 1.91 -31.91
CA VAL A 10 10.44 1.16 -33.12
C VAL A 10 11.86 0.62 -32.95
N PHE A 11 12.00 -0.70 -33.03
CA PHE A 11 13.27 -1.41 -32.98
C PHE A 11 13.41 -2.28 -34.21
N ASP A 12 14.45 -2.03 -35.02
CA ASP A 12 14.72 -2.75 -36.28
C ASP A 12 13.49 -2.82 -37.22
N GLY A 13 12.74 -1.70 -37.30
CA GLY A 13 11.52 -1.60 -38.10
C GLY A 13 10.27 -2.27 -37.50
N GLN A 14 10.39 -2.88 -36.32
CA GLN A 14 9.28 -3.53 -35.60
C GLN A 14 8.81 -2.69 -34.42
N GLU A 15 7.49 -2.66 -34.19
CA GLU A 15 6.88 -1.87 -33.12
C GLU A 15 6.90 -2.64 -31.79
N LEU A 16 7.39 -1.98 -30.73
CA LEU A 16 7.37 -2.44 -29.35
C LEU A 16 6.44 -1.54 -28.54
N ARG A 17 5.32 -2.10 -28.07
CA ARG A 17 4.38 -1.40 -27.19
C ARG A 17 4.77 -1.55 -25.73
N THR A 18 4.67 -0.46 -24.99
CA THR A 18 4.99 -0.39 -23.55
C THR A 18 3.88 0.34 -22.79
N LEU A 19 3.76 0.01 -21.50
CA LEU A 19 2.80 0.60 -20.57
C LEU A 19 3.55 1.02 -19.30
N THR A 20 3.27 2.21 -18.78
CA THR A 20 3.76 2.62 -17.46
C THR A 20 2.66 2.35 -16.43
N VAL A 21 2.94 1.51 -15.44
CA VAL A 21 2.00 1.15 -14.37
C VAL A 21 2.73 1.25 -13.04
N ASP A 22 2.23 2.09 -12.14
CA ASP A 22 2.81 2.31 -10.80
C ASP A 22 4.29 2.73 -10.81
N GLY A 23 4.73 3.41 -11.88
CA GLY A 23 6.13 3.81 -12.08
C GLY A 23 7.00 2.78 -12.79
N ASP A 24 6.51 1.54 -12.94
CA ASP A 24 7.21 0.48 -13.66
C ASP A 24 6.83 0.44 -15.13
N THR A 25 7.83 0.23 -16.00
CA THR A 25 7.59 0.00 -17.43
C THR A 25 7.33 -1.48 -17.69
N LEU A 26 6.19 -1.76 -18.32
CA LEU A 26 5.81 -3.09 -18.80
C LEU A 26 5.91 -3.13 -20.32
N PHE A 27 6.31 -4.28 -20.85
CA PHE A 27 6.58 -4.49 -22.28
C PHE A 27 5.56 -5.46 -22.86
N CYS A 28 5.02 -5.21 -24.05
CA CYS A 28 4.13 -6.17 -24.69
C CYS A 28 4.93 -7.44 -25.03
N GLY A 29 4.62 -8.55 -24.36
CA GLY A 29 5.42 -9.78 -24.48
C GLY A 29 5.38 -10.37 -25.89
N LYS A 30 4.26 -10.20 -26.61
CA LYS A 30 4.14 -10.64 -28.00
C LYS A 30 5.12 -9.88 -28.89
N ASP A 31 5.18 -8.56 -28.76
CA ASP A 31 6.05 -7.70 -29.57
C ASP A 31 7.51 -8.06 -29.33
N VAL A 32 7.91 -8.17 -28.05
CA VAL A 32 9.27 -8.58 -27.66
C VAL A 32 9.65 -9.93 -28.28
N ALA A 33 8.81 -10.95 -28.14
CA ALA A 33 9.12 -12.27 -28.66
C ALA A 33 9.15 -12.30 -30.19
N THR A 34 8.31 -11.51 -30.87
CA THR A 34 8.37 -11.34 -32.33
C THR A 34 9.66 -10.64 -32.77
N ILE A 35 10.05 -9.56 -32.09
CA ILE A 35 11.31 -8.82 -32.36
C ILE A 35 12.53 -9.72 -32.23
N LEU A 36 12.56 -10.57 -31.22
CA LEU A 36 13.65 -11.52 -31.02
C LEU A 36 13.68 -12.62 -32.08
N GLY A 37 12.56 -12.88 -32.77
CA GLY A 37 12.45 -13.87 -33.83
C GLY A 37 11.86 -15.21 -33.40
N TYR A 38 11.11 -15.27 -32.30
CA TYR A 38 10.46 -16.51 -31.88
C TYR A 38 9.34 -16.89 -32.86
N GLU A 39 9.37 -18.13 -33.35
CA GLU A 39 8.32 -18.67 -34.23
C GLU A 39 6.93 -18.65 -33.58
N ASN A 40 6.87 -18.91 -32.27
CA ASN A 40 5.64 -18.85 -31.49
C ASN A 40 5.78 -17.90 -30.29
N PRO A 41 5.48 -16.60 -30.47
CA PRO A 41 5.61 -15.57 -29.43
C PRO A 41 4.83 -15.89 -28.15
N THR A 42 3.61 -16.40 -28.28
CA THR A 42 2.76 -16.74 -27.13
C THR A 42 3.35 -17.88 -26.31
N LYS A 43 3.92 -18.90 -26.98
CA LYS A 43 4.62 -20.00 -26.32
C LYS A 43 5.90 -19.48 -25.63
N ALA A 44 6.69 -18.66 -26.30
CA ALA A 44 7.92 -18.10 -25.72
C ALA A 44 7.66 -17.34 -24.42
N VAL A 45 6.67 -16.42 -24.42
CA VAL A 45 6.28 -15.69 -23.22
C VAL A 45 5.82 -16.63 -22.12
N ARG A 46 5.02 -17.65 -22.44
CA ARG A 46 4.51 -18.61 -21.46
C ARG A 46 5.63 -19.48 -20.87
N ASP A 47 6.60 -19.87 -21.68
CA ASP A 47 7.65 -20.82 -21.29
C ASP A 47 8.80 -20.11 -20.53
N HIS A 48 9.01 -18.80 -20.74
CA HIS A 48 10.12 -18.04 -20.14
C HIS A 48 9.72 -17.03 -19.04
N CYS A 49 8.48 -16.52 -19.03
CA CYS A 49 8.05 -15.53 -18.03
C CYS A 49 7.41 -16.21 -16.80
N LYS A 50 7.59 -15.61 -15.62
CA LYS A 50 6.98 -16.15 -14.38
C LYS A 50 5.45 -15.96 -14.38
N LYS A 51 4.73 -17.01 -13.94
CA LYS A 51 3.27 -16.95 -13.75
C LYS A 51 2.85 -16.08 -12.57
N ASP A 52 3.68 -16.00 -11.53
CA ASP A 52 3.39 -15.25 -10.31
C ASP A 52 3.76 -13.77 -10.48
N GLY A 53 2.84 -13.00 -11.07
CA GLY A 53 2.91 -11.52 -11.15
C GLY A 53 3.67 -10.96 -12.35
N GLY A 54 4.34 -11.80 -13.14
CA GLY A 54 5.13 -11.39 -14.31
C GLY A 54 4.31 -11.06 -15.57
N LEU A 55 3.18 -11.75 -15.75
CA LEU A 55 2.29 -11.59 -16.89
C LEU A 55 1.02 -10.82 -16.48
N LYS A 56 0.91 -9.57 -16.90
CA LYS A 56 -0.28 -8.73 -16.69
C LYS A 56 -1.04 -8.59 -18.01
N ARG A 57 -2.37 -8.55 -17.95
CA ARG A 57 -3.22 -8.36 -19.14
C ARG A 57 -3.82 -6.96 -19.11
N TYR A 58 -3.67 -6.25 -20.23
CA TYR A 58 -4.21 -4.91 -20.39
C TYR A 58 -4.93 -4.78 -21.73
N PRO A 59 -6.02 -3.99 -21.77
CA PRO A 59 -6.74 -3.71 -22.99
C PRO A 59 -5.88 -2.85 -23.92
N ILE A 60 -5.74 -3.30 -25.17
CA ILE A 60 -5.11 -2.56 -26.26
C ILE A 60 -6.11 -2.42 -27.40
N GLN A 61 -6.05 -1.30 -28.13
CA GLN A 61 -6.76 -1.19 -29.41
C GLN A 61 -5.90 -1.76 -30.53
N ASP A 62 -6.48 -2.65 -31.34
CA ASP A 62 -5.85 -3.11 -32.57
C ASP A 62 -5.98 -2.07 -33.70
N SER A 63 -5.33 -2.33 -34.83
CA SER A 63 -5.37 -1.44 -36.01
C SER A 63 -6.76 -1.27 -36.62
N LEU A 64 -7.72 -2.09 -36.23
CA LEU A 64 -9.13 -2.06 -36.66
C LEU A 64 -10.03 -1.40 -35.59
N GLY A 65 -9.45 -0.83 -34.53
CA GLY A 65 -10.16 -0.13 -33.46
C GLY A 65 -10.82 -1.06 -32.43
N ARG A 66 -10.57 -2.38 -32.49
CA ARG A 66 -11.15 -3.35 -31.56
C ARG A 66 -10.28 -3.44 -30.30
N THR A 67 -10.91 -3.54 -29.14
CA THR A 67 -10.19 -3.72 -27.87
C THR A 67 -9.88 -5.21 -27.64
N GLN A 68 -8.62 -5.54 -27.40
CA GLN A 68 -8.14 -6.88 -27.11
C GLN A 68 -7.24 -6.88 -25.87
N GLU A 69 -7.26 -7.97 -25.10
CA GLU A 69 -6.38 -8.15 -23.96
C GLU A 69 -5.00 -8.65 -24.40
N ALA A 70 -3.99 -7.79 -24.34
CA ALA A 70 -2.61 -8.14 -24.62
C ALA A 70 -1.85 -8.48 -23.33
N ALA A 71 -0.90 -9.42 -23.44
CA ALA A 71 -0.02 -9.78 -22.37
C ALA A 71 1.18 -8.82 -22.31
N PHE A 72 1.38 -8.22 -21.15
CA PHE A 72 2.52 -7.38 -20.81
C PHE A 72 3.40 -8.11 -19.80
N ILE A 73 4.71 -8.03 -20.03
CA ILE A 73 5.74 -8.64 -19.21
C ILE A 73 6.52 -7.55 -18.48
N THR A 74 6.98 -7.89 -17.28
CA THR A 74 7.86 -7.03 -16.48
C THR A 74 9.27 -6.98 -17.08
N GLU A 75 10.06 -5.97 -16.72
CA GLU A 75 11.47 -5.87 -17.14
C GLU A 75 12.32 -7.11 -16.77
N PRO A 76 12.18 -7.71 -15.56
CA PRO A 76 12.84 -8.97 -15.25
C PRO A 76 12.47 -10.12 -16.19
N ASP A 77 11.22 -10.18 -16.65
CA ASP A 77 10.78 -11.21 -17.59
C ASP A 77 11.22 -10.93 -19.03
N LEU A 78 11.36 -9.65 -19.42
CA LEU A 78 12.04 -9.26 -20.65
C LEU A 78 13.47 -9.82 -20.67
N TYR A 79 14.23 -9.62 -19.60
CA TYR A 79 15.60 -10.15 -19.50
C TYR A 79 15.63 -11.68 -19.50
N ARG A 80 14.71 -12.36 -18.82
CA ARG A 80 14.61 -13.84 -18.89
C ARG A 80 14.36 -14.32 -20.31
N LEU A 81 13.47 -13.66 -21.02
CA LEU A 81 13.11 -14.02 -22.39
C LEU A 81 14.31 -13.85 -23.34
N ILE A 82 15.11 -12.80 -23.16
CA ILE A 82 16.32 -12.59 -23.96
C ILE A 82 17.42 -13.60 -23.60
N THR A 83 17.77 -13.71 -22.31
CA THR A 83 18.90 -14.53 -21.84
C THR A 83 18.69 -16.04 -21.99
N HIS A 84 17.44 -16.52 -22.03
CA HIS A 84 17.14 -17.93 -22.29
C HIS A 84 16.93 -18.25 -23.79
N SER A 85 16.96 -17.25 -24.66
CA SER A 85 16.79 -17.43 -26.09
C SER A 85 18.09 -17.82 -26.77
N LYS A 86 18.00 -18.67 -27.80
CA LYS A 86 19.12 -19.03 -28.69
C LYS A 86 19.05 -18.30 -30.04
N LEU A 87 18.22 -17.27 -30.14
CA LEU A 87 18.02 -16.53 -31.38
C LEU A 87 19.16 -15.53 -31.58
N PRO A 88 19.64 -15.30 -32.82
CA PRO A 88 20.76 -14.38 -33.07
C PRO A 88 20.55 -12.96 -32.53
N THR A 89 19.31 -12.45 -32.57
CA THR A 89 18.96 -11.13 -32.02
C THR A 89 19.11 -11.10 -30.50
N ALA A 90 18.74 -12.19 -29.82
CA ALA A 90 18.88 -12.32 -28.38
C ALA A 90 20.34 -12.47 -27.97
N GLU A 91 21.12 -13.30 -28.68
CA GLU A 91 22.55 -13.48 -28.41
C GLU A 91 23.36 -12.19 -28.54
N LYS A 92 23.00 -11.29 -29.46
CA LYS A 92 23.64 -9.97 -29.57
C LYS A 92 23.44 -9.12 -28.31
N PHE A 93 22.21 -9.09 -27.79
CA PHE A 93 21.89 -8.37 -26.56
C PHE A 93 22.56 -9.02 -25.35
N ASP A 94 22.46 -10.34 -25.26
CA ASP A 94 23.08 -11.17 -24.22
C ASP A 94 24.58 -10.89 -24.11
N ARG A 95 25.29 -10.98 -25.24
CA ARG A 95 26.72 -10.69 -25.34
C ARG A 95 27.05 -9.27 -24.89
N TRP A 96 26.32 -8.28 -25.39
CA TRP A 96 26.53 -6.89 -25.01
C TRP A 96 26.36 -6.69 -23.50
N VAL A 97 25.31 -7.26 -22.89
CA VAL A 97 25.09 -7.15 -21.45
C VAL A 97 26.19 -7.87 -20.66
N PHE A 98 26.54 -9.10 -21.03
CA PHE A 98 27.47 -9.94 -20.27
C PHE A 98 28.95 -9.61 -20.47
N GLU A 99 29.34 -9.11 -21.64
CA GLU A 99 30.74 -8.83 -21.96
C GLU A 99 31.10 -7.33 -21.82
N ASP A 100 30.14 -6.43 -21.94
CA ASP A 100 30.36 -4.98 -21.85
C ASP A 100 29.67 -4.36 -20.62
N VAL A 101 28.33 -4.39 -20.56
CA VAL A 101 27.58 -3.66 -19.53
C VAL A 101 27.92 -4.13 -18.12
N LEU A 102 27.72 -5.41 -17.82
CA LEU A 102 27.93 -5.95 -16.46
C LEU A 102 29.40 -5.90 -16.04
N PRO A 103 30.39 -6.27 -16.89
CA PRO A 103 31.80 -6.12 -16.54
C PRO A 103 32.20 -4.67 -16.30
N THR A 104 31.67 -3.72 -17.07
CA THR A 104 31.91 -2.29 -16.88
C THR A 104 31.34 -1.84 -15.54
N ILE A 105 30.06 -2.11 -15.25
CA ILE A 105 29.44 -1.79 -13.94
C ILE A 105 30.25 -2.40 -12.79
N ARG A 106 30.67 -3.66 -12.89
CA ARG A 106 31.47 -4.32 -11.84
C ARG A 106 32.81 -3.62 -11.59
N LYS A 107 33.48 -3.13 -12.64
CA LYS A 107 34.82 -2.51 -12.56
C LYS A 107 34.76 -1.05 -12.14
N THR A 108 33.80 -0.29 -12.64
CA THR A 108 33.76 1.18 -12.52
C THR A 108 32.65 1.66 -11.58
N GLY A 109 31.69 0.80 -11.24
CA GLY A 109 30.48 1.16 -10.50
C GLY A 109 29.37 1.79 -11.36
N MET A 110 29.60 2.05 -12.65
CA MET A 110 28.59 2.63 -13.54
C MET A 110 28.74 2.22 -15.01
N TYR A 111 27.62 2.21 -15.74
CA TYR A 111 27.60 2.19 -17.20
C TYR A 111 26.86 3.42 -17.70
N ALA A 112 27.47 4.16 -18.63
CA ALA A 112 26.88 5.36 -19.22
C ALA A 112 26.82 5.19 -20.74
N THR A 113 25.69 5.58 -21.34
CA THR A 113 25.59 5.65 -22.81
C THR A 113 26.58 6.67 -23.35
N PRO A 114 27.01 6.57 -24.62
CA PRO A 114 27.93 7.54 -25.22
C PRO A 114 27.44 8.99 -25.10
N GLU A 115 26.14 9.22 -25.23
CA GLU A 115 25.51 10.53 -25.04
C GLU A 115 25.63 11.02 -23.59
N ALA A 116 25.31 10.16 -22.61
CA ALA A 116 25.42 10.49 -21.20
C ALA A 116 26.89 10.76 -20.80
N ALA A 117 27.82 9.92 -21.26
CA ALA A 117 29.24 10.09 -21.04
C ALA A 117 29.75 11.43 -21.63
N ARG A 118 29.35 11.76 -22.87
CA ARG A 118 29.68 13.07 -23.47
C ARG A 118 29.12 14.23 -22.65
N ARG A 119 27.85 14.13 -22.23
CA ARG A 119 27.23 15.16 -21.39
C ARG A 119 28.00 15.36 -20.08
N PHE A 120 28.39 14.29 -19.39
CA PHE A 120 29.14 14.37 -18.14
C PHE A 120 30.57 14.87 -18.33
N LEU A 121 31.20 14.57 -19.47
CA LEU A 121 32.52 15.11 -19.81
C LEU A 121 32.46 16.61 -20.14
N GLN A 122 31.38 17.07 -20.78
CA GLN A 122 31.16 18.49 -21.11
C GLN A 122 30.79 19.31 -19.87
N ASP A 123 30.01 18.72 -18.96
CA ASP A 123 29.61 19.33 -17.71
C ASP A 123 29.76 18.33 -16.55
N PRO A 124 30.92 18.32 -15.87
CA PRO A 124 31.15 17.47 -14.71
C PRO A 124 30.21 17.77 -13.54
N GLN A 125 29.65 18.98 -13.44
CA GLN A 125 28.68 19.32 -12.41
C GLN A 125 27.35 18.61 -12.67
N ALA A 126 26.97 18.39 -13.94
CA ALA A 126 25.77 17.62 -14.27
C ALA A 126 25.76 16.23 -13.63
N LEU A 127 26.90 15.53 -13.58
CA LEU A 127 27.01 14.23 -12.92
C LEU A 127 26.83 14.34 -11.40
N MET A 128 27.41 15.37 -10.78
CA MET A 128 27.25 15.63 -9.34
C MET A 128 25.77 15.85 -8.98
N TYR A 129 25.10 16.72 -9.75
CA TYR A 129 23.69 17.03 -9.52
C TYR A 129 22.78 15.83 -9.73
N THR A 130 23.02 15.00 -10.76
CA THR A 130 22.21 13.80 -10.97
C THR A 130 22.39 12.79 -9.84
N LEU A 131 23.60 12.61 -9.32
CA LEU A 131 23.86 11.73 -8.18
C LEU A 131 23.22 12.25 -6.89
N GLN A 132 23.30 13.56 -6.63
CA GLN A 132 22.64 14.17 -5.47
C GLN A 132 21.12 14.01 -5.50
N ALA A 133 20.49 14.32 -6.64
CA ALA A 133 19.05 14.16 -6.81
C ALA A 133 18.62 12.69 -6.60
N LEU A 134 19.38 11.73 -7.14
CA LEU A 134 19.10 10.30 -6.95
C LEU A 134 19.21 9.88 -5.47
N GLN A 135 20.20 10.41 -4.74
CA GLN A 135 20.37 10.12 -3.32
C GLN A 135 19.23 10.70 -2.48
N GLU A 136 18.80 11.92 -2.79
CA GLU A 136 17.66 12.55 -2.13
C GLU A 136 16.37 11.78 -2.34
N GLU A 137 16.07 11.36 -3.57
CA GLU A 137 14.91 10.52 -3.86
C GLU A 137 14.96 9.20 -3.07
N LYS A 138 16.09 8.50 -3.05
CA LYS A 138 16.25 7.29 -2.24
C LYS A 138 16.05 7.54 -0.74
N ASN A 139 16.59 8.64 -0.23
CA ASN A 139 16.43 9.01 1.17
C ASN A 139 14.95 9.32 1.50
N LYS A 140 14.22 9.99 0.60
CA LYS A 140 12.78 10.23 0.74
C LYS A 140 12.00 8.92 0.73
N THR A 141 12.26 8.02 -0.21
CA THR A 141 11.59 6.71 -0.27
C THR A 141 11.83 5.92 1.01
N LYS A 142 13.08 5.84 1.46
CA LYS A 142 13.42 5.16 2.72
C LYS A 142 12.73 5.79 3.93
N ALA A 143 12.67 7.12 4.01
CA ALA A 143 11.98 7.81 5.08
C ALA A 143 10.46 7.56 5.05
N LEU A 144 9.86 7.49 3.86
CA LEU A 144 8.45 7.14 3.69
C LEU A 144 8.17 5.68 4.07
N GLU A 145 9.03 4.74 3.65
CA GLU A 145 8.94 3.33 4.03
C GLU A 145 9.04 3.15 5.55
N GLN A 146 9.99 3.84 6.19
CA GLN A 146 10.13 3.81 7.66
C GLN A 146 8.89 4.35 8.37
N LYS A 147 8.27 5.42 7.84
CA LYS A 147 7.00 5.93 8.38
C LYS A 147 5.87 4.93 8.21
N VAL A 148 5.76 4.29 7.03
CA VAL A 148 4.76 3.26 6.78
C VAL A 148 4.95 2.06 7.71
N GLU A 149 6.18 1.64 7.99
CA GLU A 149 6.46 0.53 8.92
C GLU A 149 6.16 0.89 10.38
N GLN A 150 6.43 2.14 10.80
CA GLN A 150 6.05 2.64 12.12
C GLN A 150 4.52 2.79 12.29
N ASP A 151 3.82 3.12 11.21
CA ASP A 151 2.37 3.26 11.21
C ASP A 151 1.63 1.95 10.92
N ALA A 152 2.31 0.91 10.39
CA ALA A 152 1.75 -0.41 10.14
C ALA A 152 1.07 -1.05 11.36
N PRO A 153 1.65 -1.06 12.58
CA PRO A 153 0.95 -1.57 13.76
C PRO A 153 -0.25 -0.70 14.18
N LYS A 154 -0.25 0.61 13.84
CA LYS A 154 -1.36 1.53 14.14
C LYS A 154 -2.54 1.32 13.21
N VAL A 155 -2.29 1.09 11.91
CA VAL A 155 -3.31 0.92 10.87
C VAL A 155 -3.95 -0.47 10.93
N LEU A 156 -3.14 -1.53 11.06
CA LEU A 156 -3.63 -2.91 11.10
C LEU A 156 -4.63 -3.18 12.25
N PHE A 157 -4.46 -2.50 13.39
CA PHE A 157 -5.33 -2.70 14.54
C PHE A 157 -6.63 -1.90 14.46
N ALA A 158 -6.60 -0.68 13.89
CA ALA A 158 -7.81 0.09 13.61
C ALA A 158 -8.73 -0.67 12.65
N ASP A 159 -8.18 -1.38 11.66
CA ASP A 159 -8.96 -2.18 10.70
C ASP A 159 -9.44 -3.53 11.27
N ALA A 160 -8.63 -4.21 12.11
CA ALA A 160 -9.03 -5.47 12.74
C ALA A 160 -10.23 -5.28 13.70
N VAL A 161 -10.25 -4.16 14.45
CA VAL A 161 -11.36 -3.79 15.34
C VAL A 161 -12.59 -3.30 14.55
N ALA A 162 -12.40 -2.72 13.36
CA ALA A 162 -13.47 -2.35 12.43
C ALA A 162 -14.35 -3.53 12.01
N THR A 163 -13.72 -4.69 11.85
CA THR A 163 -14.33 -5.85 11.22
C THR A 163 -15.32 -6.57 12.15
N SER A 164 -15.23 -6.33 13.47
CA SER A 164 -16.24 -6.73 14.43
C SER A 164 -17.46 -5.81 14.30
N LYS A 165 -18.48 -6.23 13.53
CA LYS A 165 -19.78 -5.55 13.43
C LYS A 165 -20.56 -5.49 14.76
N ASN A 166 -20.04 -6.11 15.82
CA ASN A 166 -20.72 -6.24 17.11
C ASN A 166 -20.33 -5.12 18.07
N SER A 167 -21.33 -4.60 18.79
CA SER A 167 -21.12 -3.63 19.85
C SER A 167 -20.63 -4.29 21.13
N ILE A 168 -19.61 -3.71 21.75
CA ILE A 168 -18.99 -4.21 22.99
C ILE A 168 -19.29 -3.31 24.18
N LEU A 169 -19.12 -3.83 25.39
CA LEU A 169 -19.21 -3.00 26.60
C LEU A 169 -17.99 -2.09 26.70
N ILE A 170 -18.16 -0.92 27.33
CA ILE A 170 -17.05 0.01 27.61
C ILE A 170 -15.94 -0.67 28.45
N GLY A 171 -16.31 -1.61 29.33
CA GLY A 171 -15.32 -2.40 30.07
C GLY A 171 -14.46 -3.30 29.18
N ASP A 172 -15.01 -3.85 28.10
CA ASP A 172 -14.24 -4.66 27.15
C ASP A 172 -13.36 -3.78 26.26
N LEU A 173 -13.85 -2.59 25.87
CA LEU A 173 -13.00 -1.57 25.24
C LEU A 173 -11.79 -1.23 26.13
N ALA A 174 -11.98 -1.07 27.45
CA ALA A 174 -10.87 -0.80 28.37
C ALA A 174 -9.82 -1.94 28.40
N LYS A 175 -10.25 -3.21 28.36
CA LYS A 175 -9.34 -4.36 28.28
C LYS A 175 -8.56 -4.36 26.97
N ILE A 176 -9.24 -4.05 25.86
CA ILE A 176 -8.62 -3.92 24.54
C ILE A 176 -7.53 -2.83 24.58
N LEU A 177 -7.84 -1.64 25.09
CA LEU A 177 -6.86 -0.55 25.21
C LEU A 177 -5.65 -0.98 26.06
N ARG A 178 -5.89 -1.67 27.19
CA ARG A 178 -4.82 -2.17 28.07
C ARG A 178 -3.92 -3.22 27.41
N SER A 179 -4.48 -4.12 26.62
CA SER A 179 -3.70 -5.10 25.86
C SER A 179 -2.78 -4.45 24.82
N ASN A 180 -3.09 -3.21 24.40
CA ASN A 180 -2.34 -2.44 23.42
C ASN A 180 -1.42 -1.39 24.07
N GLY A 181 -1.01 -1.60 25.31
CA GLY A 181 -0.04 -0.75 26.00
C GLY A 181 -0.60 0.53 26.63
N ILE A 182 -1.90 0.84 26.43
CA ILE A 182 -2.54 1.99 27.08
C ILE A 182 -2.94 1.60 28.50
N GLN A 183 -2.24 2.12 29.51
CA GLN A 183 -2.47 1.77 30.92
C GLN A 183 -3.75 2.39 31.51
N ILE A 184 -4.92 2.06 30.96
CA ILE A 184 -6.24 2.50 31.43
C ILE A 184 -7.08 1.33 31.95
N GLY A 185 -7.84 1.57 33.02
CA GLY A 185 -8.80 0.62 33.58
C GLY A 185 -10.23 1.05 33.28
N GLN A 186 -11.20 0.13 33.45
CA GLN A 186 -12.62 0.41 33.16
C GLN A 186 -13.14 1.69 33.84
N ASN A 187 -12.93 1.87 35.14
CA ASN A 187 -13.43 3.05 35.86
C ASN A 187 -12.82 4.35 35.34
N ARG A 188 -11.50 4.35 35.08
CA ARG A 188 -10.78 5.49 34.50
C ARG A 188 -11.26 5.82 33.09
N LEU A 189 -11.59 4.81 32.27
CA LEU A 189 -12.18 5.03 30.95
C LEU A 189 -13.58 5.66 31.05
N PHE A 190 -14.41 5.19 31.99
CA PHE A 190 -15.72 5.80 32.24
C PHE A 190 -15.62 7.25 32.72
N GLU A 191 -14.64 7.56 33.57
CA GLU A 191 -14.36 8.94 34.01
C GLU A 191 -13.96 9.81 32.84
N TRP A 192 -12.93 9.40 32.08
CA TRP A 192 -12.46 10.12 30.91
C TRP A 192 -13.57 10.37 29.88
N LEU A 193 -14.41 9.37 29.60
CA LEU A 193 -15.54 9.52 28.68
C LEU A 193 -16.59 10.54 29.16
N ARG A 194 -16.75 10.72 30.48
CA ARG A 194 -17.65 11.76 31.04
C ARG A 194 -17.00 13.13 30.98
N ASP A 195 -15.71 13.23 31.28
CA ASP A 195 -14.95 14.48 31.30
C ASP A 195 -14.82 15.07 29.90
N GLU A 196 -14.57 14.22 28.90
CA GLU A 196 -14.54 14.57 27.48
C GLU A 196 -15.93 14.74 26.85
N ASN A 197 -17.00 14.68 27.66
CA ASN A 197 -18.39 14.85 27.22
C ASN A 197 -18.91 13.81 26.21
N TYR A 198 -18.35 12.61 26.13
CA TYR A 198 -18.96 11.50 25.38
C TYR A 198 -20.14 10.88 26.13
N LEU A 199 -20.04 10.82 27.46
CA LEU A 199 -21.09 10.33 28.36
C LEU A 199 -21.64 11.46 29.24
N CYS A 200 -22.86 11.27 29.71
CA CYS A 200 -23.52 12.15 30.65
C CYS A 200 -22.94 11.97 32.08
N LYS A 201 -22.70 13.11 32.75
CA LYS A 201 -22.23 13.19 34.15
C LYS A 201 -23.34 13.36 35.19
N THR A 202 -24.59 13.52 34.74
CA THR A 202 -25.74 13.69 35.64
C THR A 202 -26.07 12.37 36.32
N ARG A 203 -26.12 12.39 37.66
CA ARG A 203 -26.51 11.21 38.46
C ARG A 203 -27.96 10.81 38.19
N GLY A 204 -28.28 9.53 38.38
CA GLY A 204 -29.59 8.95 38.07
C GLY A 204 -29.62 8.28 36.69
N ASP A 205 -30.78 8.23 36.05
CA ASP A 205 -31.03 7.46 34.82
C ASP A 205 -30.18 7.88 33.60
N ARG A 206 -29.62 9.10 33.63
CA ARG A 206 -28.72 9.60 32.60
C ARG A 206 -27.26 9.28 32.86
N TRP A 207 -26.90 8.75 34.03
CA TRP A 207 -25.50 8.44 34.33
C TRP A 207 -24.95 7.40 33.35
N ASN A 208 -23.78 7.67 32.76
CA ASN A 208 -23.16 6.84 31.72
C ASN A 208 -23.95 6.70 30.42
N MET A 209 -25.03 7.46 30.21
CA MET A 209 -25.72 7.50 28.93
C MET A 209 -24.93 8.36 27.94
N PRO A 210 -24.82 7.94 26.66
CA PRO A 210 -24.10 8.69 25.65
C PRO A 210 -24.79 10.03 25.41
N ARG A 211 -23.99 11.07 25.17
CA ARG A 211 -24.53 12.36 24.74
C ARG A 211 -25.06 12.27 23.32
N GLN A 212 -25.99 13.16 23.00
CA GLN A 212 -26.59 13.24 21.68
C GLN A 212 -25.52 13.39 20.58
N SER A 213 -24.51 14.23 20.78
CA SER A 213 -23.39 14.40 19.85
C SER A 213 -22.57 13.12 19.62
N ALA A 214 -22.39 12.29 20.64
CA ALA A 214 -21.66 11.01 20.53
C ALA A 214 -22.52 9.93 19.85
N MET A 215 -23.84 9.99 20.01
CA MET A 215 -24.81 9.15 19.29
C MET A 215 -24.87 9.51 17.80
N GLU A 216 -24.91 10.80 17.46
CA GLU A 216 -24.92 11.29 16.07
C GLU A 216 -23.64 10.93 15.33
N GLN A 217 -22.49 10.93 16.02
CA GLN A 217 -21.24 10.43 15.46
C GLN A 217 -21.22 8.91 15.26
N GLY A 218 -22.20 8.18 15.82
CA GLY A 218 -22.32 6.73 15.73
C GLY A 218 -21.29 5.98 16.58
N LEU A 219 -20.76 6.59 17.64
CA LEU A 219 -19.73 5.99 18.50
C LEU A 219 -20.31 4.99 19.52
N PHE A 220 -21.56 5.21 19.91
CA PHE A 220 -22.23 4.39 20.91
C PHE A 220 -23.62 3.96 20.46
N GLU A 221 -24.12 2.90 21.07
CA GLU A 221 -25.51 2.50 21.04
C GLU A 221 -26.00 2.19 22.46
N VAL A 222 -27.31 2.24 22.67
CA VAL A 222 -27.91 1.94 23.97
C VAL A 222 -28.73 0.66 23.85
N LYS A 223 -28.33 -0.38 24.60
CA LYS A 223 -29.11 -1.61 24.74
C LYS A 223 -30.01 -1.49 25.96
N GLN A 224 -31.31 -1.70 25.77
CA GLN A 224 -32.27 -1.83 26.86
C GLN A 224 -32.43 -3.32 27.22
N THR A 225 -32.53 -3.62 28.50
CA THR A 225 -32.78 -4.98 28.99
C THR A 225 -33.82 -4.93 30.08
N VAL A 226 -34.86 -5.74 29.92
CA VAL A 226 -35.92 -5.92 30.90
C VAL A 226 -35.52 -7.06 31.82
N ILE A 227 -35.43 -6.76 33.12
CA ILE A 227 -35.08 -7.72 34.16
C ILE A 227 -36.34 -7.95 34.98
N ASN A 228 -36.84 -9.18 34.97
CA ASN A 228 -37.94 -9.61 35.81
C ASN A 228 -37.35 -10.09 37.13
N ASN A 229 -37.67 -9.40 38.21
CA ASN A 229 -37.20 -9.77 39.53
C ASN A 229 -38.11 -10.88 40.12
N PRO A 230 -37.58 -11.71 41.03
CA PRO A 230 -38.36 -12.76 41.69
C PRO A 230 -39.57 -12.24 42.49
N ASP A 231 -39.56 -10.96 42.86
CA ASP A 231 -40.64 -10.26 43.59
C ASP A 231 -41.80 -9.81 42.67
N GLY A 232 -41.75 -10.13 41.37
CA GLY A 232 -42.76 -9.75 40.38
C GLY A 232 -42.58 -8.32 39.83
N THR A 233 -41.59 -7.56 40.31
CA THR A 233 -41.28 -6.24 39.76
C THR A 233 -40.47 -6.34 38.47
N VAL A 234 -40.68 -5.38 37.57
CA VAL A 234 -39.96 -5.30 36.29
C VAL A 234 -39.02 -4.10 36.32
N ARG A 235 -37.72 -4.33 36.11
CA ARG A 235 -36.71 -3.27 36.01
C ARG A 235 -36.16 -3.16 34.60
N VAL A 236 -36.26 -1.99 33.99
CA VAL A 236 -35.63 -1.70 32.70
C VAL A 236 -34.25 -1.08 32.94
N THR A 237 -33.20 -1.75 32.47
CA THR A 237 -31.82 -1.25 32.55
C THR A 237 -31.34 -0.83 31.17
N LYS A 238 -30.71 0.35 31.09
CA LYS A 238 -30.09 0.87 29.86
C LYS A 238 -28.57 0.74 29.98
N THR A 239 -27.95 0.11 28.99
CA THR A 239 -26.49 -0.08 28.96
C THR A 239 -25.92 0.53 27.68
N THR A 240 -24.97 1.44 27.86
CA THR A 240 -24.21 2.03 26.77
C THR A 240 -23.15 1.06 26.26
N LYS A 241 -23.14 0.83 24.96
CA LYS A 241 -22.17 -0.01 24.26
C LYS A 241 -21.43 0.79 23.20
N VAL A 242 -20.21 0.38 22.89
CA VAL A 242 -19.36 0.99 21.88
C VAL A 242 -19.55 0.25 20.57
N THR A 243 -19.94 0.97 19.52
CA THR A 243 -20.11 0.39 18.16
C THR A 243 -18.73 0.05 17.57
N GLY A 244 -18.68 -0.73 16.48
CA GLY A 244 -17.40 -0.99 15.79
C GLY A 244 -16.68 0.32 15.39
N LYS A 245 -17.44 1.30 14.88
CA LYS A 245 -16.94 2.65 14.58
C LYS A 245 -16.40 3.36 15.83
N GLY A 246 -17.12 3.28 16.95
CA GLY A 246 -16.67 3.84 18.22
C GLY A 246 -15.40 3.20 18.73
N GLN A 247 -15.24 1.89 18.57
CA GLN A 247 -14.04 1.16 18.97
C GLN A 247 -12.81 1.68 18.20
N GLN A 248 -12.90 1.79 16.86
CA GLN A 248 -11.83 2.39 16.04
C GLN A 248 -11.49 3.81 16.48
N TYR A 249 -12.53 4.64 16.68
CA TYR A 249 -12.38 6.03 17.05
C TYR A 249 -11.62 6.20 18.37
N PHE A 250 -12.02 5.48 19.42
CA PHE A 250 -11.37 5.60 20.73
C PHE A 250 -9.97 5.02 20.73
N VAL A 251 -9.74 3.88 20.06
CA VAL A 251 -8.38 3.32 19.92
C VAL A 251 -7.44 4.33 19.27
N ASN A 252 -7.82 4.91 18.12
CA ASN A 252 -7.00 5.92 17.43
C ASN A 252 -6.76 7.16 18.31
N LYS A 253 -7.82 7.64 18.98
CA LYS A 253 -7.72 8.83 19.85
C LYS A 253 -6.76 8.58 21.03
N PHE A 254 -6.79 7.40 21.66
CA PHE A 254 -5.87 7.09 22.74
C PHE A 254 -4.43 6.82 22.28
N CYS A 255 -4.23 6.24 21.08
CA CYS A 255 -2.89 6.09 20.50
C CYS A 255 -2.24 7.46 20.24
N GLN A 256 -2.96 8.40 19.63
CA GLN A 256 -2.49 9.76 19.39
C GLN A 256 -2.17 10.49 20.70
N MET A 257 -3.02 10.35 21.73
CA MET A 257 -2.78 10.95 23.05
C MET A 257 -1.53 10.40 23.75
N ALA A 258 -1.14 9.16 23.48
CA ALA A 258 0.07 8.57 24.04
C ALA A 258 1.34 9.15 23.37
N GLU A 259 1.30 9.41 22.06
CA GLU A 259 2.41 9.99 21.29
C GLU A 259 2.73 11.43 21.71
N VAL A 260 1.70 12.26 21.88
CA VAL A 260 1.89 13.68 22.29
C VAL A 260 2.58 13.77 23.65
N ARG A 261 2.26 12.87 24.59
CA ARG A 261 2.89 12.85 25.92
C ARG A 261 4.36 12.43 25.92
N THR A 262 4.82 11.75 24.86
CA THR A 262 6.23 11.37 24.72
C THR A 262 7.09 12.47 24.10
N HIS A 263 6.49 13.42 23.37
CA HIS A 263 7.20 14.51 22.68
C HIS A 263 7.40 15.76 23.54
N ASP A 264 6.65 15.93 24.63
CA ASP A 264 6.76 17.07 25.55
C ASP A 264 7.79 16.85 26.70
N CYS A 265 8.63 15.81 26.62
CA CYS A 265 9.65 15.47 27.63
C CYS A 265 11.10 15.47 27.11
N GLU A 266 11.35 16.02 25.92
CA GLU A 266 12.70 16.28 25.40
C GLU A 266 13.07 17.77 25.46
#